data_AF-A0A6G0AAC8-F1
#
_entry.id   AF-A0A6G0AAC8-F1
#
_cell.length_a   1.000
_cell.length_b   1.000
_cell.length_c   1.000
_cell.angle_alpha   90.00
_cell.angle_beta   90.00
_cell.angle_gamma   90.00
#
_symmetry.space_group_name_H-M   'P 1'
#
loop_
_entity.id
_entity.type
_entity.pdbx_description
1 polymer ?
#
loop_
_entity_poly.entity_id
_entity_poly.type
_entity_poly.pdbx_seq_one_letter_code
_entity_poly.pdbx_strand_id
1 'polypeptide(L)'
;MGRFVKVTRRGLFVLSLLCVSGGLFLTQATAQGSGNVGEGEDLFTGAQPLENGGPPCMACHSAGDMAALGGGQLGPDLTPAFDKYGGAQGFAATLGSLPFPTMQPVFGPRPLTPAEQDDLLAFFEQASVEKRSGNATLTLFLWGVGGAVVLLVLAGLVWMRHLNGVRKPMVARSKRTS
;
A
#
# COMPACT_ATOMS: atom_id res chain seq x y z
N MET A 1 71.52 16.25 7.31
CA MET A 1 70.41 16.48 6.36
C MET A 1 69.18 16.82 7.19
N GLY A 2 68.66 18.06 7.27
CA GLY A 2 68.09 18.88 6.18
C GLY A 2 66.69 18.34 5.86
N ARG A 3 65.56 19.00 6.08
CA ARG A 3 65.29 20.44 6.16
C ARG A 3 63.91 20.66 6.80
N PHE A 4 63.86 21.58 7.77
CA PHE A 4 62.65 22.19 8.31
C PHE A 4 61.76 22.76 7.19
N VAL A 5 60.46 22.45 7.21
CA VAL A 5 59.47 23.24 6.46
C VAL A 5 58.73 24.14 7.45
N LYS A 6 58.85 25.42 7.13
CA LYS A 6 58.49 26.61 7.89
C LYS A 6 56.98 26.71 8.11
N VAL A 7 56.60 26.85 9.38
CA VAL A 7 55.33 27.44 9.79
C VAL A 7 55.33 28.91 9.35
N THR A 8 54.45 29.27 8.42
CA THR A 8 54.20 30.67 8.06
C THR A 8 52.84 31.10 8.61
N ARG A 9 52.90 31.76 9.78
CA ARG A 9 51.87 32.68 10.29
C ARG A 9 51.66 33.82 9.28
N ARG A 10 50.44 34.01 8.77
CA ARG A 10 49.96 35.30 8.26
C ARG A 10 48.44 35.43 8.47
N GLY A 11 48.03 36.53 9.12
CA GLY A 11 46.64 37.03 9.25
C GLY A 11 45.83 36.28 10.31
N LEU A 12 45.71 36.73 11.56
CA LEU A 12 45.14 37.99 12.06
C LEU A 12 43.70 38.23 11.56
N PHE A 13 42.75 37.95 12.46
CA PHE A 13 41.53 38.72 12.72
C PHE A 13 40.70 39.17 11.51
N VAL A 14 39.60 38.47 11.24
CA VAL A 14 38.29 39.13 11.11
C VAL A 14 37.24 38.27 11.82
N LEU A 15 36.67 38.89 12.84
CA LEU A 15 35.53 38.51 13.64
C LEU A 15 34.23 38.77 12.84
N SER A 16 33.20 38.01 13.18
CA SER A 16 31.76 38.30 12.98
C SER A 16 31.08 37.93 11.66
N LEU A 17 30.06 37.08 11.87
CA LEU A 17 28.69 37.17 11.36
C LEU A 17 28.50 37.25 9.83
N LEU A 18 27.92 36.18 9.26
CA LEU A 18 26.58 36.17 8.66
C LEU A 18 26.27 34.68 8.32
N CYS A 19 25.34 34.04 9.02
CA CYS A 19 23.92 33.98 8.67
C CYS A 19 23.61 32.90 7.61
N VAL A 20 23.13 31.76 8.11
CA VAL A 20 22.04 30.94 7.54
C VAL A 20 22.32 30.23 6.21
N SER A 21 22.80 28.99 6.32
CA SER A 21 22.47 27.89 5.42
C SER A 21 21.99 26.76 6.34
N GLY A 22 20.69 26.59 6.57
CA GLY A 22 19.71 26.30 5.53
C GLY A 22 19.67 24.78 5.35
N GLY A 23 19.23 24.08 6.41
CA GLY A 23 19.24 22.63 6.49
C GLY A 23 18.39 22.10 7.64
N LEU A 24 17.25 22.75 7.90
CA LEU A 24 16.14 22.06 8.54
C LEU A 24 15.57 21.11 7.49
N PHE A 25 15.76 19.80 7.70
CA PHE A 25 14.84 18.83 7.11
C PHE A 25 13.48 19.12 7.72
N LEU A 26 12.66 19.82 6.93
CA LEU A 26 11.27 20.11 7.20
C LEU A 26 10.55 18.78 7.45
N THR A 27 10.09 18.62 8.69
CA THR A 27 8.89 17.85 8.98
C THR A 27 7.81 18.32 8.01
N GLN A 28 7.36 17.44 7.13
CA GLN A 28 6.21 17.74 6.29
C GLN A 28 4.97 17.76 7.18
N ALA A 29 4.57 18.97 7.59
CA ALA A 29 3.23 19.21 8.11
C ALA A 29 2.32 19.45 6.90
N THR A 30 1.44 18.51 6.60
CA THR A 30 0.36 18.68 5.63
C THR A 30 -0.97 18.53 6.35
N ALA A 31 -1.70 19.66 6.40
CA ALA A 31 -3.12 19.85 6.70
C ALA A 31 -3.67 19.31 8.05
N GLN A 32 -4.09 20.23 8.92
CA GLN A 32 -4.80 19.97 10.16
C GLN A 32 -6.18 19.32 9.92
N GLY A 33 -6.23 17.99 10.03
CA GLY A 33 -7.03 17.30 11.05
C GLY A 33 -6.06 16.74 12.10
N SER A 34 -6.50 16.43 13.32
CA SER A 34 -5.61 15.89 14.38
C SER A 34 -5.02 14.51 14.06
N GLY A 35 -5.50 13.84 13.01
CA GLY A 35 -5.17 12.46 12.71
C GLY A 35 -3.93 12.24 11.86
N ASN A 36 -3.31 11.08 12.04
CA ASN A 36 -2.21 10.57 11.26
C ASN A 36 -2.75 9.64 10.16
N VAL A 37 -2.50 10.02 8.91
CA VAL A 37 -2.86 9.26 7.71
C VAL A 37 -2.38 7.80 7.75
N GLY A 38 -1.14 7.56 8.18
CA GLY A 38 -0.56 6.22 8.22
C GLY A 38 -1.21 5.34 9.30
N GLU A 39 -1.52 5.92 10.46
CA GLU A 39 -2.28 5.22 11.50
C GLU A 39 -3.71 4.93 11.03
N GLY A 40 -4.33 5.87 10.30
CA GLY A 40 -5.64 5.66 9.67
C GLY A 40 -5.64 4.53 8.64
N GLU A 41 -4.59 4.43 7.82
CA GLU A 41 -4.38 3.31 6.90
C GLU A 41 -4.20 1.97 7.65
N ASP A 42 -3.42 1.96 8.73
CA ASP A 42 -3.19 0.76 9.53
C ASP A 42 -4.48 0.28 10.23
N LEU A 43 -5.31 1.21 10.72
CA LEU A 43 -6.64 0.92 11.27
C LEU A 43 -7.62 0.43 10.18
N PHE A 44 -7.58 1.05 9.00
CA PHE A 44 -8.43 0.66 7.87
C PHE A 44 -8.12 -0.76 7.39
N THR A 45 -6.83 -1.07 7.20
CA THR A 45 -6.34 -2.37 6.72
C THR A 45 -6.42 -3.45 7.80
N GLY A 46 -6.38 -3.05 9.08
CA GLY A 46 -6.29 -3.96 10.22
C GLY A 46 -4.86 -4.38 10.56
N ALA A 47 -3.84 -3.69 10.04
CA ALA A 47 -2.47 -3.80 10.54
C ALA A 47 -2.40 -3.38 12.01
N GLN A 48 -3.18 -2.36 12.39
CA GLN A 48 -3.46 -1.99 13.77
C GLN A 48 -4.90 -2.36 14.13
N PRO A 49 -5.13 -3.08 15.25
CA PRO A 49 -6.49 -3.36 15.72
C PRO A 49 -7.12 -2.09 16.33
N LEU A 50 -8.43 -1.96 16.14
CA LEU A 50 -9.23 -0.94 16.85
C LEU A 50 -9.24 -1.23 18.35
N GLU A 51 -9.13 -0.19 19.17
CA GLU A 51 -9.03 -0.25 20.63
C GLU A 51 -10.23 -0.98 21.24
N ASN A 52 -11.44 -0.71 20.74
CA ASN A 52 -12.66 -1.35 21.22
C ASN A 52 -12.95 -2.72 20.55
N GLY A 53 -12.00 -3.26 19.77
CA GLY A 53 -12.07 -4.60 19.19
C GLY A 53 -13.04 -4.75 18.01
N GLY A 54 -13.32 -3.65 17.31
CA GLY A 54 -14.05 -3.67 16.03
C GLY A 54 -13.22 -4.33 14.92
N PRO A 55 -13.85 -4.91 13.89
CA PRO A 55 -13.12 -5.39 12.73
C PRO A 55 -12.57 -4.20 11.91
N PRO A 56 -11.48 -4.40 11.14
CA PRO A 56 -10.99 -3.37 10.25
C PRO A 56 -11.99 -3.07 9.13
N CYS A 57 -12.01 -1.82 8.69
CA CYS A 57 -12.90 -1.34 7.63
C CYS A 57 -12.72 -2.12 6.33
N MET A 58 -11.49 -2.50 6.00
CA MET A 58 -11.12 -3.27 4.81
C MET A 58 -11.80 -4.64 4.75
N ALA A 59 -12.23 -5.21 5.87
CA ALA A 59 -12.93 -6.50 5.88
C ALA A 59 -14.21 -6.46 5.04
N CYS A 60 -14.86 -5.29 4.93
CA CYS A 60 -16.09 -5.11 4.17
C CYS A 60 -15.92 -4.14 3.01
N HIS A 61 -15.00 -3.18 3.08
CA HIS A 61 -14.89 -2.07 2.14
C HIS A 61 -13.55 -2.04 1.41
N SER A 62 -13.51 -1.32 0.30
CA SER A 62 -12.29 -0.86 -0.35
C SER A 62 -12.14 0.66 -0.20
N ALA A 63 -10.91 1.17 -0.31
CA ALA A 63 -10.60 2.60 -0.34
C ALA A 63 -9.24 2.84 -1.02
N GLY A 64 -9.05 4.03 -1.62
CA GLY A 64 -7.79 4.52 -2.17
C GLY A 64 -7.24 3.67 -3.33
N ASP A 65 -5.93 3.71 -3.57
CA ASP A 65 -5.25 2.86 -4.56
C ASP A 65 -4.76 1.50 -4.01
N MET A 66 -5.29 1.06 -2.86
CA MET A 66 -5.04 -0.29 -2.29
C MET A 66 -5.67 -1.43 -3.13
N ALA A 67 -5.96 -1.11 -4.39
CA ALA A 67 -6.58 -1.90 -5.43
C ALA A 67 -5.87 -3.20 -5.77
N ALA A 68 -4.56 -3.26 -5.57
CA ALA A 68 -3.77 -4.40 -6.01
C ALA A 68 -4.10 -5.68 -5.23
N LEU A 69 -4.33 -5.56 -3.92
CA LEU A 69 -4.77 -6.68 -3.09
C LEU A 69 -6.29 -6.67 -2.84
N GLY A 70 -6.94 -5.54 -3.10
CA GLY A 70 -8.38 -5.38 -2.98
C GLY A 70 -8.83 -5.27 -1.52
N GLY A 71 -9.85 -4.43 -1.29
CA GLY A 71 -10.59 -4.45 -0.04
C GLY A 71 -11.78 -5.40 -0.11
N GLY A 72 -12.59 -5.39 0.94
CA GLY A 72 -13.85 -6.12 0.96
C GLY A 72 -14.83 -5.59 -0.11
N GLN A 73 -15.66 -6.50 -0.62
CA GLN A 73 -16.69 -6.22 -1.64
C GLN A 73 -18.12 -6.30 -1.06
N LEU A 74 -18.24 -6.49 0.26
CA LEU A 74 -19.54 -6.57 0.93
C LEU A 74 -20.17 -5.18 1.10
N GLY A 75 -19.33 -4.17 1.37
CA GLY A 75 -19.68 -2.76 1.42
C GLY A 75 -19.23 -2.01 0.16
N PRO A 76 -19.70 -0.77 -0.04
CA PRO A 76 -19.26 0.09 -1.13
C PRO A 76 -17.79 0.50 -0.99
N ASP A 77 -17.19 0.92 -2.11
CA ASP A 77 -15.93 1.64 -2.10
C ASP A 77 -16.07 2.97 -1.34
N LEU A 78 -15.19 3.17 -0.35
CA LEU A 78 -15.13 4.34 0.52
C LEU A 78 -14.18 5.41 0.00
N THR A 79 -13.51 5.19 -1.13
CA THR A 79 -12.69 6.22 -1.80
C THR A 79 -13.42 7.57 -1.93
N PRO A 80 -14.70 7.64 -2.38
CA PRO A 80 -15.42 8.91 -2.46
C PRO A 80 -16.10 9.32 -1.15
N ALA A 81 -15.93 8.59 -0.04
CA ALA A 81 -16.73 8.80 1.17
C ALA A 81 -16.51 10.19 1.78
N PHE A 82 -15.25 10.64 1.86
CA PHE A 82 -14.91 11.96 2.41
C PHE A 82 -15.69 13.08 1.71
N ASP A 83 -15.63 13.13 0.37
CA ASP A 83 -16.34 14.14 -0.41
C ASP A 83 -17.86 13.95 -0.37
N LYS A 84 -18.33 12.70 -0.46
CA LYS A 84 -19.75 12.35 -0.45
C LYS A 84 -20.47 12.80 0.82
N TYR A 85 -19.79 12.74 1.96
CA TYR A 85 -20.36 13.13 3.26
C TYR A 85 -20.05 14.59 3.63
N GLY A 86 -19.61 15.42 2.67
CA GLY A 86 -19.45 16.87 2.89
C GLY A 86 -18.12 17.25 3.55
N GLY A 87 -17.06 16.47 3.31
CA GLY A 87 -15.72 16.71 3.82
C GLY A 87 -15.56 16.38 5.30
N ALA A 88 -14.56 16.98 5.93
CA ALA A 88 -14.12 16.64 7.29
C ALA A 88 -15.26 16.62 8.32
N GLN A 89 -16.08 17.66 8.40
CA GLN A 89 -17.10 17.78 9.45
C GLN A 89 -18.25 16.78 9.27
N GLY A 90 -18.78 16.64 8.06
CA GLY A 90 -19.90 15.74 7.82
C GLY A 90 -19.49 14.27 7.84
N PHE A 91 -18.27 13.97 7.41
CA PHE A 91 -17.75 12.61 7.47
C PHE A 91 -17.30 12.21 8.89
N ALA A 92 -16.75 13.11 9.70
CA ALA A 92 -16.47 12.86 11.12
C ALA A 92 -17.74 12.47 11.90
N ALA A 93 -18.87 13.15 11.66
CA ALA A 93 -20.15 12.78 12.28
C ALA A 93 -20.64 11.39 11.83
N THR A 94 -20.33 11.01 10.59
CA THR A 94 -20.65 9.69 10.04
C THR A 94 -19.78 8.60 10.67
N LEU A 95 -18.47 8.84 10.86
CA LEU A 95 -17.55 7.94 11.56
C LEU A 95 -17.91 7.76 13.04
N GLY A 96 -18.35 8.82 13.72
CA GLY A 96 -18.70 8.75 15.13
C GLY A 96 -19.99 7.98 15.44
N SER A 97 -20.93 7.92 14.48
CA SER A 97 -22.24 7.27 14.68
C SER A 97 -22.43 5.97 13.90
N LEU A 98 -21.71 5.80 12.79
CA LEU A 98 -21.84 4.68 11.83
C LEU A 98 -23.31 4.27 11.65
N PRO A 99 -24.18 5.15 11.11
CA PRO A 99 -25.63 4.97 11.11
C PRO A 99 -26.12 4.02 10.01
N PHE A 100 -25.33 2.98 9.70
CA PHE A 100 -25.62 2.03 8.64
C PHE A 100 -26.15 0.72 9.24
N PRO A 101 -27.33 0.22 8.82
CA PRO A 101 -27.96 -0.96 9.42
C PRO A 101 -27.07 -2.22 9.43
N THR A 102 -26.20 -2.36 8.44
CA THR A 102 -25.27 -3.49 8.32
C THR A 102 -24.03 -3.35 9.20
N MET A 103 -23.65 -2.14 9.61
CA MET A 103 -22.49 -1.86 10.47
C MET A 103 -22.88 -1.70 11.95
N GLN A 104 -24.10 -1.27 12.23
CA GLN A 104 -24.61 -1.04 13.60
C GLN A 104 -24.42 -2.22 14.55
N PRO A 105 -24.78 -3.47 14.18
CA PRO A 105 -24.55 -4.62 15.07
C PRO A 105 -23.07 -4.89 15.37
N VAL A 106 -22.17 -4.41 14.50
CA VAL A 106 -20.73 -4.65 14.60
C VAL A 106 -20.03 -3.60 15.46
N PHE A 107 -20.30 -2.32 15.20
CA PHE A 107 -19.65 -1.17 15.83
C PHE A 107 -20.46 -0.49 16.93
N GLY A 108 -21.78 -0.70 16.99
CA GLY A 108 -22.62 -0.22 18.10
C GLY A 108 -22.09 -0.61 19.49
N PRO A 109 -21.72 -1.88 19.74
CA PRO A 109 -21.09 -2.27 21.02
C PRO A 109 -19.60 -1.94 21.11
N ARG A 110 -18.97 -1.49 20.01
CA ARG A 110 -17.52 -1.30 19.87
C ARG A 110 -17.24 -0.01 19.09
N PRO A 111 -17.56 1.16 19.66
CA PRO A 111 -17.46 2.44 18.96
C PRO A 111 -15.99 2.79 18.68
N LEU A 112 -15.75 3.62 17.67
CA LEU A 112 -14.42 4.17 17.40
C LEU A 112 -14.07 5.22 18.45
N THR A 113 -12.81 5.28 18.88
CA THR A 113 -12.36 6.37 19.75
C THR A 113 -12.19 7.67 18.97
N PRO A 114 -12.18 8.83 19.64
CA PRO A 114 -11.98 10.11 18.95
C PRO A 114 -10.66 10.16 18.17
N ALA A 115 -9.59 9.56 18.69
CA ALA A 115 -8.29 9.49 18.01
C ALA A 115 -8.38 8.64 16.73
N GLU A 116 -8.95 7.44 16.83
CA GLU A 116 -9.15 6.56 15.67
C GLU A 116 -10.02 7.22 14.60
N GLN A 117 -11.05 7.98 15.01
CA GLN A 117 -11.90 8.72 14.07
C GLN A 117 -11.11 9.79 13.32
N ASP A 118 -10.23 10.52 14.00
CA ASP A 118 -9.39 11.55 13.40
C ASP A 118 -8.37 10.93 12.42
N ASP A 119 -7.72 9.83 12.80
CA ASP A 119 -6.76 9.11 11.97
C ASP A 119 -7.43 8.54 10.71
N LEU A 120 -8.58 7.86 10.89
CA LEU A 120 -9.38 7.36 9.77
C LEU A 120 -9.86 8.50 8.87
N LEU A 121 -10.28 9.64 9.44
CA LEU A 121 -10.71 10.80 8.67
C LEU A 121 -9.58 11.33 7.78
N ALA A 122 -8.36 11.46 8.34
CA ALA A 122 -7.18 11.89 7.60
C ALA A 122 -6.84 10.92 6.46
N PHE A 123 -6.91 9.60 6.72
CA PHE A 123 -6.73 8.58 5.69
C PHE A 123 -7.76 8.71 4.55
N PHE A 124 -9.04 8.86 4.88
CA PHE A 124 -10.09 8.96 3.85
C PHE A 124 -10.04 10.26 3.05
N GLU A 125 -9.56 11.36 3.64
CA GLU A 125 -9.26 12.60 2.92
C GLU A 125 -8.15 12.39 1.89
N GLN A 126 -7.07 11.70 2.26
CA GLN A 126 -6.03 11.37 1.31
C GLN A 126 -6.54 10.40 0.23
N ALA A 127 -7.29 9.37 0.64
CA ALA A 127 -7.83 8.39 -0.28
C ALA A 127 -8.77 9.00 -1.33
N SER A 128 -9.52 10.06 -1.01
CA SER A 128 -10.44 10.70 -1.96
C SER A 128 -9.74 11.49 -3.07
N VAL A 129 -8.52 11.99 -2.80
CA VAL A 129 -7.71 12.72 -3.79
C VAL A 129 -6.76 11.81 -4.57
N GLU A 130 -6.47 10.61 -4.05
CA GLU A 130 -5.66 9.63 -4.77
C GLU A 130 -6.43 9.02 -5.96
N LYS A 131 -5.82 9.14 -7.15
CA LYS A 131 -6.34 8.48 -8.34
C LYS A 131 -5.95 7.02 -8.32
N ARG A 132 -6.95 6.14 -8.34
CA ARG A 132 -6.74 4.70 -8.53
C ARG A 132 -5.91 4.44 -9.79
N SER A 133 -4.73 3.85 -9.63
CA SER A 133 -3.87 3.53 -10.76
C SER A 133 -4.43 2.29 -11.46
N GLY A 134 -5.01 2.48 -12.66
CA GLY A 134 -5.43 1.37 -13.52
C GLY A 134 -4.26 0.42 -13.90
N ASN A 135 -3.03 0.84 -13.61
CA ASN A 135 -1.81 0.08 -13.83
C ASN A 135 -1.66 -1.10 -12.87
N ALA A 136 -2.18 -1.03 -11.64
CA ALA A 136 -2.06 -2.12 -10.67
C ALA A 136 -2.75 -3.41 -11.17
N THR A 137 -3.99 -3.26 -11.67
CA THR A 137 -4.77 -4.37 -12.25
C THR A 137 -4.08 -4.96 -13.48
N LEU A 138 -3.56 -4.11 -14.37
CA LEU A 138 -2.81 -4.57 -15.55
C LEU A 138 -1.51 -5.27 -15.16
N THR A 139 -0.79 -4.75 -14.17
CA THR A 139 0.46 -5.35 -13.68
C THR A 139 0.19 -6.75 -13.13
N LEU A 140 -0.82 -6.91 -12.28
CA LEU A 140 -1.22 -8.22 -11.74
C LEU A 140 -1.67 -9.19 -12.84
N PHE A 141 -2.45 -8.71 -13.81
CA PHE A 141 -2.86 -9.51 -14.95
C PHE A 141 -1.64 -10.01 -15.76
N LEU A 142 -0.67 -9.15 -16.02
CA LEU A 142 0.56 -9.50 -16.73
C LEU A 142 1.40 -10.51 -15.93
N TRP A 143 1.52 -10.36 -14.62
CA TRP A 143 2.19 -11.36 -13.76
C TRP A 143 1.46 -12.70 -13.76
N GLY A 144 0.13 -12.69 -13.70
CA GLY A 144 -0.70 -13.90 -13.76
C GLY A 144 -0.55 -14.64 -15.10
N VAL A 145 -0.65 -13.92 -16.22
CA VAL A 145 -0.45 -14.49 -17.56
C VAL A 145 0.99 -14.97 -17.74
N GLY A 146 1.97 -14.18 -17.30
CA GLY A 146 3.39 -14.55 -17.35
C GLY A 146 3.68 -15.85 -16.60
N GLY A 147 3.18 -15.97 -15.37
CA GLY A 147 3.31 -17.18 -14.57
C GLY A 147 2.65 -18.40 -15.23
N ALA A 148 1.43 -18.23 -15.77
CA ALA A 148 0.73 -19.31 -16.47
C ALA A 148 1.50 -19.79 -17.71
N VAL A 149 2.04 -18.86 -18.52
CA VAL A 149 2.85 -19.20 -19.70
C VAL A 149 4.11 -19.98 -19.30
N VAL A 150 4.82 -19.54 -18.27
CA VAL A 150 6.03 -20.23 -17.77
C VAL A 150 5.70 -21.66 -17.35
N LEU A 151 4.62 -21.85 -16.57
CA LEU A 151 4.19 -23.19 -16.14
C LEU A 151 3.81 -24.09 -17.32
N LEU A 152 3.07 -23.57 -18.30
CA LEU A 152 2.68 -24.33 -19.51
C LEU A 152 3.89 -24.71 -20.36
N VAL A 153 4.87 -23.82 -20.51
CA VAL A 153 6.11 -24.12 -21.24
C VAL A 153 6.89 -25.23 -20.53
N LEU A 154 7.08 -25.13 -19.22
CA LEU A 154 7.78 -26.16 -18.43
C LEU A 154 7.05 -27.50 -18.50
N ALA A 155 5.72 -27.51 -18.33
CA ALA A 155 4.90 -28.72 -18.45
C ALA A 155 5.01 -29.33 -19.86
N GLY A 156 4.95 -28.51 -20.91
CA GLY A 156 5.14 -28.93 -22.30
C GLY A 156 6.51 -29.55 -22.55
N LEU A 157 7.58 -28.94 -22.03
CA LEU A 157 8.95 -29.48 -22.15
C LEU A 157 9.09 -30.83 -21.43
N VAL A 158 8.56 -30.96 -20.21
CA VAL A 158 8.58 -32.22 -19.45
C VAL A 158 7.77 -33.30 -20.17
N TRP A 159 6.56 -32.95 -20.64
CA TRP A 159 5.69 -33.86 -21.37
C TRP A 159 6.31 -34.34 -22.68
N MET A 160 6.95 -33.45 -23.45
CA MET A 160 7.67 -33.83 -24.67
C MET A 160 8.86 -34.76 -24.39
N ARG A 161 9.58 -34.57 -23.28
CA ARG A 161 10.64 -35.50 -22.85
C ARG A 161 10.06 -36.88 -22.53
N HIS A 162 8.92 -36.93 -21.84
CA HIS A 162 8.23 -38.17 -21.50
C HIS A 162 7.74 -38.91 -22.76
N LEU A 163 7.02 -38.23 -23.66
CA LEU A 163 6.50 -38.84 -24.89
C LEU A 163 7.61 -39.36 -25.81
N ASN A 164 8.73 -38.65 -25.93
CA ASN A 164 9.87 -39.11 -26.72
C ASN A 164 10.52 -40.37 -26.15
N GLY A 165 10.45 -40.59 -24.83
CA GLY A 165 10.90 -41.82 -24.17
C GLY A 165 10.05 -43.04 -24.56
N VAL A 166 8.73 -42.88 -24.70
CA VAL A 166 7.79 -43.98 -25.01
C VAL A 166 7.60 -44.18 -26.53
N ARG A 167 7.63 -43.10 -27.31
CA ARG A 167 7.37 -43.15 -28.75
C ARG A 167 8.49 -43.84 -29.54
N LYS A 168 9.75 -43.60 -29.16
CA LYS A 168 10.93 -44.24 -29.79
C LYS A 168 10.88 -45.77 -29.75
N PRO A 169 10.62 -46.44 -28.60
CA PRO A 169 10.55 -47.89 -28.55
C PRO A 169 9.32 -48.46 -29.29
N MET A 170 8.17 -47.77 -29.31
CA MET A 170 7.00 -48.22 -30.07
C MET A 170 7.25 -48.23 -31.58
N VAL A 171 7.84 -47.16 -32.12
CA VAL A 171 8.18 -47.08 -33.56
C VAL A 171 9.24 -48.12 -33.92
N ALA A 172 10.24 -48.33 -33.05
CA ALA A 172 11.26 -49.37 -33.25
C ALA A 172 10.70 -50.80 -33.17
N ARG A 173 9.60 -51.02 -32.43
CA ARG A 173 8.90 -52.32 -32.39
C ARG A 173 8.08 -52.55 -33.66
N SER A 174 7.34 -51.55 -34.13
CA SER A 174 6.56 -51.62 -35.38
C SER A 174 7.44 -51.97 -36.59
N LYS A 175 8.62 -51.35 -36.71
CA LYS A 175 9.56 -51.63 -37.81
C LYS A 175 10.20 -53.03 -37.77
N ARG A 176 10.12 -53.75 -36.64
CA ARG A 176 10.66 -55.12 -36.50
C ARG A 176 9.63 -56.20 -36.85
N THR A 177 8.35 -55.84 -36.92
CA THR A 177 7.23 -56.75 -37.17
C THR A 177 6.66 -56.63 -38.58
N SER A 178 7.24 -55.78 -39.43
CA SER A 178 7.00 -55.68 -40.87
C SER A 178 8.19 -56.26 -41.62
#